data_AF-A0A9E8MVI6-F1
#
_entry.id   AF-A0A9E8MVI6-F1
#
_cell.length_a   1.000
_cell.length_b   1.000
_cell.length_c   1.000
_cell.angle_alpha   90.00
_cell.angle_beta   90.00
_cell.angle_gamma   90.00
#
_symmetry.space_group_name_H-M   'P 1'
#
loop_
_entity.id
_entity.type
_entity.pdbx_description
1 polymer ?
#
loop_
_entity_poly.entity_id
_entity_poly.type
_entity_poly.pdbx_seq_one_letter_code
_entity_poly.pdbx_strand_id
1 'polypeptide(L)'
;MTTFIIIIGLVLILIIYFLISNKIGVKKLNDEINEICLAHERLNYPELDKKTQLEIMETGNMNAIAELVPEFKDKGVPFRLLKEYITISKNELKEHIKISGFIEKHKLENAPNPEHDGIWLLKDKIIDQERGITHRTWKVNNESEIAEIYADLLWNKITD
;
A
#
# COMPACT_ATOMS: atom_id res chain seq x y z
N MET A 1 -19.20 -40.41 -25.32
CA MET A 1 -20.06 -39.25 -25.02
C MET A 1 -20.37 -39.13 -23.53
N THR A 2 -20.83 -40.19 -22.86
CA THR A 2 -21.19 -40.19 -21.42
C THR A 2 -20.04 -39.77 -20.50
N THR A 3 -18.82 -40.31 -20.70
CA THR A 3 -17.64 -39.97 -19.88
C THR A 3 -17.24 -38.49 -20.01
N PHE A 4 -17.40 -37.91 -21.20
CA PHE A 4 -17.08 -36.50 -21.48
C PHE A 4 -18.06 -35.54 -20.79
N ILE A 5 -19.35 -35.90 -20.76
CA ILE A 5 -20.39 -35.14 -20.04
C ILE A 5 -20.12 -35.14 -18.53
N ILE A 6 -19.69 -36.27 -17.97
CA ILE A 6 -19.35 -36.39 -16.53
C ILE A 6 -18.15 -35.51 -16.18
N ILE A 7 -17.10 -35.51 -17.00
CA ILE A 7 -15.91 -34.68 -16.77
C ILE A 7 -16.27 -33.18 -16.80
N ILE A 8 -17.07 -32.73 -17.78
CA ILE A 8 -17.52 -31.33 -17.85
C ILE A 8 -18.36 -30.96 -16.62
N GLY A 9 -19.25 -31.86 -16.18
CA GLY A 9 -20.05 -31.64 -14.98
C GLY A 9 -19.20 -31.46 -13.72
N LEU A 10 -18.17 -32.29 -13.55
CA LEU A 10 -17.24 -32.18 -12.40
C LEU A 10 -16.41 -30.89 -12.45
N VAL A 11 -15.92 -30.49 -13.64
CA VAL A 11 -15.19 -29.23 -13.80
C VAL A 11 -16.06 -28.03 -13.46
N LEU A 12 -17.33 -28.02 -13.88
CA LEU A 12 -18.28 -26.95 -13.54
C LEU A 12 -18.53 -26.86 -12.04
N ILE A 13 -18.70 -27.99 -11.35
CA ILE A 13 -18.87 -28.03 -9.88
C ILE A 13 -17.65 -27.43 -9.18
N LEU A 14 -16.43 -27.78 -9.62
CA LEU A 14 -15.20 -27.23 -9.04
C LEU A 14 -15.08 -25.71 -9.26
N ILE A 15 -15.43 -25.22 -10.44
CA ILE A 15 -15.44 -23.77 -10.74
C ILE A 15 -16.44 -23.05 -9.84
N ILE A 16 -17.67 -23.58 -9.70
CA ILE A 16 -18.70 -22.99 -8.84
C ILE A 16 -18.23 -22.97 -7.38
N TYR A 17 -17.68 -24.07 -6.89
CA TYR A 17 -17.13 -24.16 -5.53
C TYR A 17 -16.01 -23.14 -5.30
N PHE A 18 -15.09 -23.00 -6.26
CA PHE A 18 -14.01 -22.02 -6.20
C PHE A 18 -14.54 -20.59 -6.15
N LEU A 19 -15.50 -20.24 -7.01
CA LEU A 19 -16.10 -18.90 -7.03
C LEU A 19 -16.83 -18.57 -5.73
N ILE A 20 -17.59 -19.52 -5.16
CA ILE A 20 -18.27 -19.36 -3.88
C ILE A 20 -17.25 -19.18 -2.75
N SER A 21 -16.22 -20.03 -2.68
CA SER A 21 -15.18 -19.96 -1.66
C SER A 21 -14.43 -18.62 -1.70
N ASN A 22 -14.08 -18.16 -2.90
CA ASN A 22 -13.45 -16.86 -3.09
C ASN A 22 -14.37 -15.71 -2.63
N LYS A 23 -15.65 -15.76 -2.98
CA LYS A 23 -16.64 -14.75 -2.55
C LYS A 23 -16.80 -14.69 -1.03
N ILE A 24 -16.80 -15.84 -0.36
CA ILE A 24 -16.86 -15.92 1.11
C ILE A 24 -15.60 -15.33 1.72
N GLY A 25 -14.42 -15.66 1.17
CA GLY A 25 -13.14 -15.10 1.62
C GLY A 25 -13.09 -13.58 1.50
N VAL A 26 -13.47 -13.04 0.34
CA VAL A 26 -13.53 -11.59 0.09
C VAL A 26 -14.52 -10.92 1.04
N LYS A 27 -15.70 -11.51 1.26
CA LYS A 27 -16.68 -10.96 2.22
C LYS A 27 -16.10 -10.91 3.62
N LYS A 28 -15.51 -12.01 4.10
CA LYS A 28 -14.91 -12.08 5.44
C LYS A 28 -13.81 -11.03 5.62
N LEU A 29 -12.94 -10.86 4.61
CA LEU A 29 -11.91 -9.83 4.62
C LEU A 29 -12.50 -8.42 4.72
N ASN A 30 -13.55 -8.14 3.94
CA ASN A 30 -14.23 -6.84 3.99
C ASN A 30 -14.90 -6.58 5.34
N ASP A 31 -15.54 -7.60 5.92
CA ASP A 31 -16.16 -7.50 7.24
C ASP A 31 -15.09 -7.18 8.31
N GLU A 32 -13.94 -7.86 8.26
CA GLU A 32 -12.81 -7.61 9.15
C GLU A 32 -12.21 -6.20 8.98
N ILE A 33 -11.99 -5.76 7.74
CA ILE A 33 -11.53 -4.39 7.42
C ILE A 33 -12.53 -3.34 7.97
N ASN A 34 -13.83 -3.63 7.93
CA ASN A 34 -14.85 -2.74 8.49
C ASN A 34 -14.81 -2.72 10.03
N GLU A 35 -14.64 -3.87 10.68
CA GLU A 35 -14.49 -3.96 12.14
C GLU A 35 -13.30 -3.13 12.63
N ILE A 36 -12.14 -3.25 11.97
CA ILE A 36 -10.94 -2.46 12.30
C ILE A 36 -11.25 -0.97 12.16
N CYS A 37 -11.83 -0.54 11.03
CA CYS A 37 -12.15 0.88 10.83
C CYS A 37 -13.13 1.43 11.86
N LEU A 38 -14.16 0.67 12.22
CA LEU A 38 -15.12 1.06 13.26
C LEU A 38 -14.45 1.17 14.63
N ALA A 39 -13.48 0.31 14.94
CA ALA A 39 -12.74 0.40 16.20
C ALA A 39 -11.89 1.68 16.27
N HIS A 40 -11.22 2.05 15.18
CA HIS A 40 -10.49 3.32 15.08
C HIS A 40 -11.42 4.55 15.12
N GLU A 41 -12.59 4.48 14.48
CA GLU A 41 -13.61 5.53 14.52
C GLU A 41 -14.10 5.79 15.94
N ARG A 42 -14.33 4.73 16.74
CA ARG A 42 -14.73 4.86 18.15
C ARG A 42 -13.70 5.56 19.03
N LEU A 43 -12.42 5.52 18.64
CA LEU A 43 -11.34 6.25 19.31
C LEU A 43 -11.23 7.71 18.82
N ASN A 44 -12.07 8.12 17.87
CA ASN A 44 -12.02 9.42 17.20
C ASN A 44 -10.66 9.75 16.58
N TYR A 45 -9.97 8.74 16.03
CA TYR A 45 -8.71 8.90 15.31
C TYR A 45 -7.68 9.78 16.07
N PRO A 46 -7.13 9.29 17.20
CA PRO A 46 -6.21 10.10 17.99
C PRO A 46 -5.02 10.57 17.14
N GLU A 47 -4.66 11.84 17.27
CA GLU A 47 -3.60 12.45 16.48
C GLU A 47 -2.24 11.79 16.79
N LEU A 48 -1.54 11.40 15.73
CA LEU A 48 -0.16 10.93 15.79
C LEU A 48 0.78 12.13 15.73
N ASP A 49 1.94 12.06 16.37
CA ASP A 49 2.93 13.12 16.19
C ASP A 49 3.43 13.16 14.74
N LYS A 50 3.83 14.35 14.29
CA LYS A 50 4.22 14.58 12.89
C LYS A 50 5.37 13.68 12.43
N LYS A 51 6.30 13.35 13.32
CA LYS A 51 7.44 12.50 12.96
C LYS A 51 6.95 11.09 12.62
N THR A 52 6.09 10.53 13.44
CA THR A 52 5.45 9.23 13.15
C THR A 52 4.62 9.28 11.87
N GLN A 53 3.86 10.34 11.62
CA GLN A 53 3.13 10.48 10.35
C GLN A 53 4.07 10.47 9.13
N LEU A 54 5.18 11.21 9.18
CA LEU A 54 6.20 11.24 8.12
C LEU A 54 6.86 9.87 7.92
N GLU A 55 7.17 9.15 8.99
CA GLU A 55 7.74 7.80 8.94
C GLU A 55 6.76 6.80 8.31
N ILE A 56 5.47 6.88 8.66
CA ILE A 56 4.42 6.06 8.04
C ILE A 56 4.37 6.35 6.54
N MET A 57 4.40 7.62 6.12
CA MET A 57 4.39 7.99 4.71
C MET A 57 5.61 7.45 3.94
N GLU A 58 6.79 7.54 4.55
CA GLU A 58 8.06 7.14 3.95
C GLU A 58 8.18 5.61 3.82
N THR A 59 7.74 4.86 4.84
CA THR A 59 8.02 3.43 4.97
C THR A 59 6.80 2.53 4.72
N GLY A 60 5.59 3.09 4.76
CA GLY A 60 4.34 2.32 4.77
C GLY A 60 4.12 1.51 6.07
N ASN A 61 4.95 1.71 7.10
CA ASN A 61 4.83 0.96 8.35
C ASN A 61 3.67 1.50 9.20
N MET A 62 2.59 0.74 9.26
CA MET A 62 1.35 1.12 9.95
C MET A 62 1.30 0.73 11.44
N ASN A 63 2.40 0.26 12.03
CA ASN A 63 2.40 -0.27 13.40
C ASN A 63 1.90 0.75 14.43
N ALA A 64 2.29 2.02 14.30
CA ALA A 64 1.83 3.07 15.21
C ALA A 64 0.31 3.26 15.19
N ILE A 65 -0.34 2.99 14.05
CA ILE A 65 -1.81 2.97 13.96
C ILE A 65 -2.32 1.65 14.56
N ALA A 66 -1.74 0.51 14.19
CA ALA A 66 -2.16 -0.82 14.67
C ALA A 66 -2.20 -0.92 16.20
N GLU A 67 -1.21 -0.34 16.88
CA GLU A 67 -1.07 -0.36 18.33
C GLU A 67 -2.19 0.39 19.07
N LEU A 68 -2.88 1.33 18.41
CA LEU A 68 -4.01 2.05 18.99
C LEU A 68 -5.23 1.14 19.23
N VAL A 69 -5.34 0.04 18.48
CA VAL A 69 -6.41 -0.95 18.61
C VAL A 69 -5.79 -2.35 18.79
N PRO A 70 -5.32 -2.68 20.01
CA PRO A 70 -4.53 -3.89 20.26
C PRO A 70 -5.21 -5.21 19.88
N GLU A 71 -6.54 -5.25 19.91
CA GLU A 71 -7.36 -6.41 19.50
C GLU A 71 -7.23 -6.77 18.01
N PHE A 72 -6.79 -5.82 17.17
CA PHE A 72 -6.56 -6.01 15.75
C PHE A 72 -5.11 -5.80 15.31
N LYS A 73 -4.15 -5.61 16.23
CA LYS A 73 -2.76 -5.26 15.88
C LYS A 73 -2.08 -6.25 14.90
N ASP A 74 -2.45 -7.53 14.97
CA ASP A 74 -1.89 -8.60 14.15
C ASP A 74 -2.66 -8.77 12.82
N LYS A 75 -3.77 -8.04 12.66
CA LYS A 75 -4.61 -8.00 11.46
C LYS A 75 -4.28 -6.71 10.72
N GLY A 76 -3.45 -6.82 9.68
CA GLY A 76 -2.84 -5.66 9.01
C GLY A 76 -3.78 -4.46 8.83
N VAL A 77 -3.26 -3.25 9.04
CA VAL A 77 -4.07 -2.03 9.07
C VAL A 77 -4.55 -1.68 7.66
N PRO A 78 -5.86 -1.47 7.45
CA PRO A 78 -6.38 -1.02 6.17
C PRO A 78 -5.77 0.32 5.74
N PHE A 79 -5.20 0.38 4.53
CA PHE A 79 -4.56 1.59 4.00
C PHE A 79 -5.52 2.80 3.98
N ARG A 80 -6.82 2.56 3.79
CA ARG A 80 -7.86 3.61 3.83
C ARG A 80 -7.96 4.37 5.17
N LEU A 81 -7.34 3.88 6.25
CA LEU A 81 -7.27 4.60 7.52
C LEU A 81 -6.24 5.73 7.50
N LEU A 82 -5.22 5.68 6.65
CA LEU A 82 -4.18 6.70 6.58
C LEU A 82 -4.76 8.11 6.43
N LYS A 83 -5.76 8.29 5.58
CA LYS A 83 -6.37 9.60 5.33
C LYS A 83 -6.95 10.26 6.59
N GLU A 84 -7.32 9.47 7.61
CA GLU A 84 -7.85 9.97 8.87
C GLU A 84 -6.73 10.34 9.87
N TYR A 85 -5.52 9.78 9.69
CA TYR A 85 -4.38 9.97 10.59
C TYR A 85 -3.30 10.94 10.04
N ILE A 86 -3.27 11.18 8.73
CA ILE A 86 -2.28 12.04 8.09
C ILE A 86 -2.79 13.49 8.08
N THR A 87 -2.23 14.32 8.96
CA THR A 87 -2.48 15.77 9.08
C THR A 87 -1.32 16.63 8.61
N ILE A 88 -0.14 16.05 8.40
CA ILE A 88 0.99 16.72 7.75
C ILE A 88 0.63 17.17 6.33
N SER A 89 1.29 18.21 5.86
CA SER A 89 1.16 18.70 4.49
C SER A 89 2.10 17.97 3.53
N LYS A 90 1.75 18.00 2.24
CA LYS A 90 2.61 17.53 1.14
C LYS A 90 3.99 18.19 1.16
N ASN A 91 4.06 19.47 1.53
CA ASN A 91 5.34 20.19 1.61
C ASN A 91 6.20 19.69 2.78
N GLU A 92 5.60 19.38 3.93
CA GLU A 92 6.32 18.78 5.05
C GLU A 92 6.90 17.41 4.66
N LEU A 93 6.14 16.60 3.93
CA LEU A 93 6.62 15.32 3.39
C LEU A 93 7.80 15.50 2.42
N LYS A 94 7.70 16.47 1.49
CA LYS A 94 8.78 16.77 0.53
C LYS A 94 10.08 17.13 1.23
N GLU A 95 10.00 18.04 2.20
CA GLU A 95 11.19 18.47 2.93
C GLU A 95 11.77 17.34 3.76
N HIS A 96 10.93 16.51 4.39
CA HIS A 96 11.37 15.32 5.11
C HIS A 96 12.14 14.33 4.23
N ILE A 97 11.62 13.97 3.05
CA ILE A 97 12.30 13.05 2.11
C ILE A 97 13.67 13.58 1.66
N LYS A 98 13.78 14.91 1.47
CA LYS A 98 15.06 15.55 1.11
C LYS A 98 16.12 15.42 2.21
N ILE A 99 15.71 15.53 3.48
CA ILE A 99 16.66 15.58 4.61
C ILE A 99 16.87 14.22 5.31
N SER A 100 15.96 13.26 5.17
CA SER A 100 16.04 11.96 5.87
C SER A 100 17.12 11.01 5.33
N GLY A 101 17.74 11.39 4.20
CA GLY A 101 18.66 10.54 3.44
C GLY A 101 17.97 9.32 2.83
N PHE A 102 16.64 9.31 2.76
CA PHE A 102 15.84 8.20 2.25
C PHE A 102 16.25 7.81 0.82
N ILE A 103 16.41 8.81 -0.04
CA ILE A 103 16.77 8.61 -1.46
C ILE A 103 18.14 7.93 -1.58
N GLU A 104 19.12 8.38 -0.81
CA GLU A 104 20.47 7.80 -0.82
C GLU A 104 20.43 6.34 -0.36
N LYS A 105 19.73 6.05 0.74
CA LYS A 105 19.54 4.69 1.27
C LYS A 105 18.86 3.76 0.25
N HIS A 106 17.79 4.22 -0.39
CA HIS A 106 17.00 3.41 -1.32
C HIS A 106 17.60 3.29 -2.73
N LYS A 107 18.42 4.24 -3.18
CA LYS A 107 19.19 4.11 -4.43
C LYS A 107 20.25 3.02 -4.35
N LEU A 108 20.80 2.75 -3.16
CA LEU A 108 21.84 1.75 -2.93
C LEU A 108 21.29 0.32 -2.86
N GLU A 109 20.03 0.15 -2.44
CA GLU A 109 19.45 -1.19 -2.18
C GLU A 109 18.68 -1.80 -3.36
N ASN A 110 18.38 -1.07 -4.44
CA ASN A 110 17.46 -1.57 -5.47
C ASN A 110 18.11 -2.31 -6.65
N ALA A 111 17.64 -3.55 -6.81
CA ALA A 111 17.93 -4.53 -7.85
C ALA A 111 17.65 -4.02 -9.28
N PRO A 112 18.38 -4.52 -10.29
CA PRO A 112 18.32 -4.02 -11.68
C PRO A 112 16.97 -4.18 -12.41
N ASN A 113 15.95 -4.81 -11.81
CA ASN A 113 14.61 -4.92 -12.37
C ASN A 113 13.59 -5.19 -11.25
N PRO A 114 12.63 -4.31 -11.00
CA PRO A 114 11.52 -4.66 -10.13
C PRO A 114 10.51 -5.53 -10.85
N GLU A 115 10.28 -6.73 -10.34
CA GLU A 115 9.18 -7.60 -10.76
C GLU A 115 7.92 -7.35 -9.93
N HIS A 116 8.04 -6.63 -8.81
CA HIS A 116 6.96 -6.38 -7.86
C HIS A 116 6.38 -4.97 -7.97
N ASP A 117 5.14 -4.85 -7.50
CA ASP A 117 4.39 -3.60 -7.46
C ASP A 117 5.02 -2.63 -6.46
N GLY A 118 5.05 -1.35 -6.80
CA GLY A 118 5.64 -0.32 -5.96
C GLY A 118 6.18 0.87 -6.75
N ILE A 119 6.69 1.85 -5.99
CA ILE A 119 7.45 2.96 -6.53
C ILE A 119 8.93 2.64 -6.32
N TRP A 120 9.68 2.55 -7.40
CA TRP A 120 11.08 2.17 -7.36
C TRP A 120 11.98 3.34 -7.72
N LEU A 121 12.98 3.56 -6.87
CA LEU A 121 14.02 4.56 -7.08
C LEU A 121 15.23 3.89 -7.72
N LEU A 122 15.44 4.14 -9.02
CA LEU A 122 16.58 3.65 -9.77
C LEU A 122 17.62 4.79 -9.94
N LYS A 123 18.81 4.44 -10.43
CA LYS A 123 19.94 5.36 -10.53
C LYS A 123 19.61 6.66 -11.28
N ASP A 124 18.87 6.56 -12.38
CA ASP A 124 18.58 7.65 -13.32
C ASP A 124 17.07 7.89 -13.54
N LYS A 125 16.22 7.12 -12.85
CA LYS A 125 14.76 7.18 -13.03
C LYS A 125 13.98 6.72 -11.83
N ILE A 126 12.72 7.14 -11.77
CA ILE A 126 11.69 6.59 -10.88
C ILE A 126 10.70 5.82 -11.73
N ILE A 127 10.26 4.65 -11.25
CA ILE A 127 9.20 3.88 -11.91
C ILE A 127 8.08 3.57 -10.92
N ASP A 128 6.84 3.71 -11.37
CA ASP A 128 5.63 3.30 -10.64
C ASP A 128 5.09 2.06 -11.36
N GLN A 129 5.08 0.94 -10.65
CA GLN A 129 4.72 -0.37 -11.16
C GLN A 129 3.51 -0.91 -10.40
N GLU A 130 2.54 -1.41 -11.14
CA GLU A 130 1.36 -2.06 -10.59
C GLU A 130 1.04 -3.30 -11.44
N ARG A 131 0.75 -4.42 -10.78
CA ARG A 131 0.54 -5.75 -11.37
C ARG A 131 1.62 -6.17 -12.37
N GLY A 132 2.88 -5.84 -12.08
CA GLY A 132 4.01 -6.12 -12.97
C GLY A 132 4.05 -5.28 -14.25
N ILE A 133 3.20 -4.24 -14.38
CA ILE A 133 3.18 -3.31 -15.50
C ILE A 133 3.75 -1.98 -15.03
N THR A 134 4.74 -1.45 -15.77
CA THR A 134 5.21 -0.09 -15.54
C THR A 134 4.15 0.90 -16.02
N HIS A 135 3.49 1.56 -15.08
CA HIS A 135 2.48 2.58 -15.39
C HIS A 135 3.12 3.90 -15.79
N ARG A 136 4.17 4.29 -15.06
CA ARG A 136 4.80 5.60 -15.23
C ARG A 136 6.31 5.49 -15.00
N THR A 137 7.05 6.33 -15.71
CA THR A 137 8.50 6.44 -15.60
C THR A 137 8.90 7.89 -15.69
N TRP A 138 9.76 8.34 -14.77
CA TRP A 138 10.32 9.69 -14.77
C TRP A 138 11.82 9.59 -14.84
N LYS A 139 12.43 10.28 -15.80
CA LYS A 139 13.88 10.50 -15.80
C LYS A 139 14.20 11.62 -14.81
N VAL A 140 15.23 11.42 -14.01
CA VAL A 140 15.59 12.33 -12.92
C VAL A 140 17.08 12.64 -13.00
N ASN A 141 17.44 13.89 -12.76
CA ASN A 141 18.82 14.36 -12.91
C ASN A 141 19.51 14.56 -11.57
N ASN A 142 18.76 14.78 -10.50
CA ASN A 142 19.27 15.07 -9.17
C ASN A 142 18.31 14.59 -8.06
N GLU A 143 18.76 14.63 -6.81
CA GLU A 143 17.99 14.13 -5.66
C GLU A 143 16.81 15.01 -5.29
N SER A 144 16.88 16.32 -5.55
CA SER A 144 15.75 17.21 -5.29
C SER A 144 14.56 16.87 -6.20
N GLU A 145 14.80 16.63 -7.49
CA GLU A 145 13.77 16.18 -8.42
C GLU A 145 13.17 14.83 -7.99
N ILE A 146 14.02 13.93 -7.48
CA ILE A 146 13.55 12.63 -6.97
C ILE A 146 12.63 12.81 -5.77
N ALA A 147 13.04 13.63 -4.81
CA ALA A 147 12.25 13.89 -3.60
C ALA A 147 10.89 14.47 -3.94
N GLU A 148 10.84 15.39 -4.89
CA GLU A 148 9.59 16.02 -5.33
C GLU A 148 8.66 15.02 -6.01
N ILE A 149 9.15 14.25 -6.98
CA ILE A 149 8.33 13.26 -7.69
C ILE A 149 7.87 12.15 -6.74
N TYR A 150 8.77 11.66 -5.89
CA TYR A 150 8.46 10.58 -4.96
C TYR A 150 7.40 10.99 -3.92
N ALA A 151 7.57 12.17 -3.31
CA ALA A 151 6.57 12.72 -2.39
C ALA A 151 5.21 12.92 -3.07
N ASP A 152 5.20 13.39 -4.32
CA ASP A 152 3.99 13.56 -5.11
C ASP A 152 3.27 12.22 -5.35
N LEU A 153 4.02 11.16 -5.67
CA LEU A 153 3.45 9.84 -5.87
C LEU A 153 2.88 9.23 -4.59
N LEU A 154 3.61 9.33 -3.48
CA LEU A 154 3.12 8.87 -2.18
C LEU A 154 1.87 9.62 -1.75
N TRP A 155 1.86 10.94 -1.93
CA TRP A 155 0.71 11.79 -1.57
C TRP A 155 -0.54 11.40 -2.35
N ASN A 156 -0.42 11.24 -3.67
CA ASN A 156 -1.55 10.89 -4.53
C ASN A 156 -2.12 9.51 -4.18
N LYS A 157 -1.30 8.54 -3.78
CA LYS A 157 -1.78 7.19 -3.38
C LYS A 157 -2.69 7.20 -2.16
N ILE A 158 -2.69 8.25 -1.34
CA ILE A 158 -3.53 8.37 -0.14
C ILE A 158 -4.76 9.24 -0.41
N THR A 159 -4.65 10.21 -1.31
CA THR A 159 -5.75 11.11 -1.65
C THR A 159 -6.69 10.59 -2.74
N ASP A 160 -6.20 9.69 -3.61
CA ASP A 160 -6.97 9.04 -4.68
C ASP A 160 -7.69 7.77 -4.19
#